data_AF-A0A852ZDV4-F1
#
_entry.id   AF-A0A852ZDV4-F1
#
_cell.length_a   1.000
_cell.length_b   1.000
_cell.length_c   1.000
_cell.angle_alpha   90.00
_cell.angle_beta   90.00
_cell.angle_gamma   90.00
#
_symmetry.space_group_name_H-M   'P 1'
#
loop_
_entity.id
_entity.type
_entity.pdbx_description
1 polymer ?
#
loop_
_entity_poly.entity_id
_entity_poly.type
_entity_poly.pdbx_seq_one_letter_code
_entity_poly.pdbx_strand_id
1 'polypeptide(L)' 'METGPLSRHIADAARELQDETDAQATLDKAVGLAVRLVGAAEEAAISLVHRGGRIYTPAATSDVERRVDKLQ' A
#
# COMPACT_ATOMS: atom_id res chain seq x y z
N MET A 1 -5.91 -26.79 11.24
CA MET A 1 -4.86 -26.03 10.54
C MET A 1 -4.47 -24.88 11.46
N GLU A 2 -3.29 -24.95 12.10
CA GLU A 2 -2.77 -23.80 12.85
C GLU A 2 -2.44 -22.70 11.83
N THR A 3 -3.17 -21.60 11.91
CA THR A 3 -2.88 -20.39 11.18
C THR A 3 -1.59 -19.80 11.76
N GLY A 4 -0.45 -19.99 11.06
CA GLY A 4 0.88 -19.54 11.49
C GLY A 4 1.04 -18.01 11.58
N PRO A 5 2.21 -17.49 11.98
CA PRO A 5 2.45 -16.06 12.27
C PRO A 5 2.01 -15.12 11.13
N LEU A 6 2.18 -15.52 9.87
CA LEU A 6 1.74 -14.74 8.71
C LEU A 6 0.23 -14.47 8.70
N SER A 7 -0.59 -15.47 9.02
CA SER A 7 -2.03 -15.32 8.99
C SER A 7 -2.56 -14.38 10.08
N ARG A 8 -1.88 -14.34 11.24
CA ARG A 8 -2.15 -13.34 12.28
C ARG A 8 -1.79 -11.94 11.76
N HIS A 9 -0.62 -11.77 11.16
CA HIS A 9 -0.22 -10.48 10.59
C HIS A 9 -1.17 -9.98 9.49
N ILE A 10 -1.66 -10.86 8.62
CA ILE A 10 -2.66 -10.51 7.61
C ILE A 10 -3.99 -10.13 8.27
N ALA A 11 -4.44 -10.87 9.28
CA ALA A 11 -5.67 -10.56 10.00
C ALA A 11 -5.59 -9.20 10.73
N ASP A 12 -4.45 -8.89 11.35
CA ASP A 12 -4.22 -7.62 12.02
C ASP A 12 -4.18 -6.46 11.01
N ALA A 13 -3.48 -6.63 9.89
CA ALA A 13 -3.46 -5.66 8.79
C ALA A 13 -4.85 -5.39 8.22
N ALA A 14 -5.69 -6.41 8.07
CA ALA A 14 -7.06 -6.26 7.58
C ALA A 14 -7.93 -5.43 8.54
N ARG A 15 -7.78 -5.63 9.86
CA ARG A 15 -8.48 -4.82 10.87
C ARG A 15 -7.99 -3.38 10.85
N GLU A 16 -6.67 -3.18 10.81
CA GLU A 16 -6.07 -1.85 10.71
C GLU A 16 -6.58 -1.06 9.50
N LEU A 17 -6.77 -1.71 8.34
CA LEU A 17 -7.33 -1.08 7.15
C LEU A 17 -8.83 -0.78 7.27
N GLN A 18 -9.58 -1.63 7.98
CA GLN A 18 -11.02 -1.42 8.21
C GLN A 18 -11.32 -0.25 9.15
N ASP A 19 -10.38 0.09 10.03
CA ASP A 19 -10.53 1.19 10.98
C ASP A 19 -10.28 2.59 10.34
N GLU A 20 -9.75 2.64 9.12
CA GLU A 20 -9.48 3.91 8.42
C GLU A 20 -10.76 4.59 7.92
N THR A 21 -10.81 5.92 8.05
CA THR A 21 -12.05 6.71 7.86
C THR A 21 -12.27 7.22 6.43
N ASP A 22 -11.22 7.22 5.61
CA ASP A 22 -11.29 7.67 4.23
C ASP A 22 -10.33 6.89 3.32
N ALA A 23 -10.59 6.98 2.01
CA ALA A 23 -9.86 6.22 1.01
C ALA A 23 -8.36 6.54 0.97
N GLN A 24 -7.97 7.80 1.20
CA GLN A 24 -6.55 8.18 1.16
C GLN A 24 -5.82 7.61 2.38
N ALA A 25 -6.42 7.72 3.56
CA ALA A 25 -5.90 7.10 4.78
C ALA A 25 -5.73 5.59 4.63
N THR A 26 -6.70 4.90 4.00
CA THR A 26 -6.58 3.47 3.68
C THR A 26 -5.39 3.18 2.76
N LEU A 27 -5.19 3.97 1.70
CA LEU A 27 -4.09 3.78 0.75
C LEU A 27 -2.72 4.01 1.40
N ASP A 28 -2.59 5.07 2.21
CA ASP A 28 -1.36 5.39 2.95
C ASP A 28 -1.05 4.30 3.99
N LYS A 29 -2.07 3.80 4.69
CA LYS A 29 -1.92 2.68 5.63
C LYS A 29 -1.50 1.39 4.91
N ALA A 30 -2.05 1.12 3.73
CA ALA A 30 -1.74 -0.08 2.94
C ALA A 30 -0.27 -0.13 2.48
N VAL A 31 0.29 0.99 2.00
CA VAL A 31 1.71 1.02 1.58
C VAL A 31 2.65 0.86 2.78
N GLY A 32 2.32 1.44 3.94
CA GLY A 32 3.07 1.23 5.17
C GLY A 32 3.02 -0.21 5.67
N LEU A 33 1.86 -0.87 5.55
CA LEU A 33 1.71 -2.30 5.85
C LEU A 33 2.56 -3.18 4.94
N ALA A 34 2.66 -2.85 3.64
CA ALA A 34 3.47 -3.60 2.69
C ALA A 34 4.96 -3.63 3.09
N VAL A 35 5.54 -2.48 3.41
CA VAL A 35 6.94 -2.38 3.89
C VAL A 35 7.13 -3.13 5.21
N ARG A 36 6.15 -3.08 6.12
CA ARG A 36 6.24 -3.76 7.43
C ARG A 36 6.15 -5.29 7.34
N LEU A 37 5.34 -5.81 6.41
CA LEU A 37 5.03 -7.24 6.34
C LEU A 37 5.94 -8.01 5.37
N VAL A 38 6.50 -7.34 4.36
CA VAL A 38 7.37 -7.97 3.37
C VAL A 38 8.82 -7.75 3.79
N GLY A 39 9.47 -8.80 4.28
CA GLY A 39 10.89 -8.74 4.63
C GLY A 39 11.74 -8.29 3.44
N ALA A 40 12.61 -7.30 3.68
CA ALA A 40 13.46 -6.61 2.70
C ALA A 40 12.75 -5.64 1.73
N ALA A 41 11.45 -5.36 1.89
CA ALA A 41 10.84 -4.22 1.22
C ALA A 41 11.28 -2.92 1.92
N GLU A 42 11.94 -2.02 1.19
CA GLU A 42 12.35 -0.70 1.68
C GLU A 42 11.33 0.38 1.31
N GLU A 43 10.67 0.21 0.16
CA GLU A 43 9.70 1.15 -0.40
C GLU A 43 8.48 0.40 -0.96
N ALA A 44 7.33 1.06 -0.95
CA ALA A 44 6.08 0.58 -1.54
C ALA A 44 5.20 1.74 -2.01
N ALA A 45 4.50 1.52 -3.12
CA ALA A 45 3.52 2.47 -3.65
C ALA A 45 2.30 1.76 -4.26
N ILE A 46 1.18 2.49 -4.33
CA ILE A 46 -0.01 2.08 -5.06
C ILE A 46 -0.21 3.03 -6.24
N SER A 47 -0.23 2.49 -7.45
CA SER A 47 -0.56 3.23 -8.67
C SER A 47 -1.92 2.81 -9.20
N LEU A 48 -2.78 3.80 -9.46
CA LEU A 48 -4.10 3.63 -10.06
C LEU A 48 -4.01 3.91 -11.56
N VAL A 49 -4.49 2.95 -12.37
CA VAL A 49 -4.57 3.08 -13.82
C VAL A 49 -5.99 3.43 -14.22
N HIS A 50 -6.17 4.60 -14.83
CA HIS A 50 -7.45 5.05 -15.34
C HIS A 50 -7.64 4.69 -16.81
N ARG A 51 -8.91 4.59 -17.24
CA ARG A 51 -9.26 4.44 -18.65
C ARG A 51 -8.68 5.63 -19.45
N GLY A 52 -7.94 5.32 -20.52
CA GLY A 52 -7.21 6.33 -21.29
C GLY A 52 -5.70 6.39 -20.99
N GLY A 53 -5.18 5.48 -20.15
CA GLY A 53 -3.74 5.30 -19.95
C GLY A 53 -3.13 6.24 -18.92
N ARG A 54 -3.92 7.09 -18.26
CA ARG A 54 -3.45 7.94 -17.17
C ARG A 54 -3.15 7.09 -15.94
N ILE A 55 -1.91 7.15 -15.47
CA ILE A 55 -1.45 6.54 -14.22
C ILE A 55 -1.31 7.63 -13.17
N TYR A 56 -1.73 7.33 -11.94
CA TYR A 56 -1.57 8.22 -10.79
C TYR A 56 -1.24 7.40 -9.54
N THR A 57 -0.25 7.84 -8.78
CA THR A 57 0.26 7.17 -7.58
C THR A 57 -0.16 7.96 -6.32
N PRO A 58 -1.35 7.66 -5.75
CA PRO A 58 -1.87 8.38 -4.58
C PRO A 58 -1.07 8.15 -3.29
N ALA A 59 -0.49 6.97 -3.11
CA ALA A 59 0.20 6.58 -1.88
C ALA A 59 1.54 5.92 -2.20
N ALA A 60 2.57 6.34 -1.47
CA ALA A 60 3.93 5.86 -1.57
C ALA A 60 4.66 6.09 -0.24
N THR A 61 5.59 5.21 0.10
CA THR A 61 6.45 5.38 1.29
C THR A 61 7.66 6.27 1.02
N SER A 62 7.95 6.58 -0.24
CA SER A 62 9.01 7.50 -0.65
C SER A 62 8.50 8.51 -1.69
N ASP A 63 9.30 9.55 -1.93
CA ASP A 63 9.01 10.57 -2.96
C ASP A 63 9.42 10.11 -4.37
N VAL A 64 10.08 8.95 -4.49
CA VAL A 64 10.59 8.42 -5.76
C VAL A 64 9.42 7.99 -6.64
N GLU A 65 8.38 7.36 -6.09
CA GLU A 65 7.30 6.78 -6.87
C GLU A 65 6.36 7.86 -7.46
N ARG A 66 6.16 8.99 -6.77
CA ARG A 66 5.39 10.14 -7.30
C ARG A 66 6.11 10.86 -8.46
N ARG A 67 7.42 10.67 -8.62
CA ARG A 67 8.20 11.25 -9.74
C ARG A 67 8.07 10.42 -11.02
N VAL A 68 7.80 9.12 -10.91
CA VAL A 68 7.62 8.24 -12.08
C VAL A 68 6.36 8.64 -12.87
N ASP A 69 5.28 9.02 -12.19
CA ASP A 69 4.06 9.56 -12.81
C ASP A 69 4.31 10.77 -13.72
N LYS A 70 5.36 11.57 -13.45
CA LYS A 70 5.69 12.77 -14.22
C LYS A 70 6.46 12.48 -15.52
N LEU A 71 6.90 11.23 -15.72
CA LEU A 71 7.70 10.81 -16.87
C LEU A 71 6.88 10.05 -17.94
N GLN A 72 5.57 9.90 -17.73
CA GLN A 72 4.64 9.14 -18.58
C GLN A 72 3.79 10.07 -19.46
#